data_AF-A0A0W1R332-F1
#
_entry.id   AF-A0A0W1R332-F1
#
_cell.length_a   1.000
_cell.length_b   1.000
_cell.length_c   1.000
_cell.angle_alpha   90.00
_cell.angle_beta   90.00
_cell.angle_gamma   90.00
#
_symmetry.space_group_name_H-M   'P 1'
#
loop_
_entity.id
_entity.type
_entity.pdbx_description
1 polymer ?
#
loop_
_entity_poly.entity_id
_entity_poly.type
_entity_poly.pdbx_seq_one_letter_code
_entity_poly.pdbx_strand_id
1 'polypeptide(L)' 'MSKSKSSPRNNEFVEECPSCETRTSHDVSIEIKTESRKRENRQFSREPYRVTQCTRCGDKRSQRMNDA' A
#
# COMPACT_ATOMS: atom_id res chain seq x y z
N MET A 1 17.63 -17.18 26.36
CA MET A 1 17.86 -17.39 24.92
C MET A 1 16.89 -16.53 24.15
N SER A 2 17.45 -15.56 23.43
CA SER A 2 16.75 -14.45 22.77
C SER A 2 15.72 -14.96 21.77
N LYS A 3 14.44 -14.65 22.01
CA LYS A 3 13.42 -14.78 20.97
C LYS A 3 13.79 -13.80 19.87
N SER A 4 14.31 -14.31 18.76
CA SER A 4 14.48 -13.58 17.51
C SER A 4 13.12 -13.03 17.13
N LYS A 5 12.85 -11.77 17.51
CA LYS A 5 11.72 -11.02 16.95
C LYS A 5 12.06 -10.94 15.48
N SER A 6 11.39 -11.73 14.66
CA SER A 6 11.30 -11.49 13.23
C SER A 6 10.84 -10.05 13.09
N SER A 7 11.78 -9.13 12.84
CA SER A 7 11.47 -7.73 12.63
C SER A 7 10.36 -7.71 11.58
N PRO A 8 9.18 -7.12 11.87
CA PRO A 8 8.28 -6.80 10.79
C PRO A 8 9.14 -6.00 9.80
N ARG A 9 9.17 -6.38 8.53
CA ARG A 9 9.75 -5.53 7.50
C ARG A 9 8.93 -4.26 7.59
N ASN A 10 9.46 -3.29 8.31
CA ASN A 10 8.83 -2.04 8.63
C ASN A 10 8.82 -1.31 7.29
N ASN A 11 7.73 -1.49 6.54
CA ASN A 11 7.55 -0.88 5.23
C ASN A 11 7.07 0.57 5.45
N GLU A 12 7.65 1.24 6.45
CA GLU A 12 7.42 2.64 6.73
C GLU A 12 8.33 3.47 5.83
N PHE A 13 7.71 4.30 5.01
CA PHE A 13 8.41 5.24 4.15
C PHE A 13 8.07 6.65 4.55
N VAL A 14 9.07 7.53 4.54
CA VAL A 14 8.83 8.96 4.69
C VAL A 14 8.50 9.54 3.31
N GLU A 15 7.24 9.91 3.12
CA GLU A 15 6.72 10.52 1.89
C GLU A 15 5.86 11.74 2.23
N GLU A 16 5.57 12.59 1.23
CA GLU A 16 4.72 13.76 1.42
C GLU A 16 3.27 13.33 1.67
N CYS A 17 2.74 13.72 2.82
CA CYS A 17 1.33 13.58 3.12
C CYS A 17 0.61 14.87 2.71
N PRO A 18 -0.20 14.85 1.65
CA PRO A 18 -1.00 16.02 1.24
C PRO A 18 -2.08 16.42 2.25
N SER A 19 -2.47 15.54 3.17
CA SER A 19 -3.38 15.89 4.28
C SER A 19 -2.66 16.57 5.45
N CYS A 20 -1.35 16.34 5.62
CA CYS A 20 -0.53 17.06 6.61
C CYS A 20 0.32 18.17 6.00
N GLU A 21 0.33 18.29 4.67
CA GLU A 21 1.16 19.21 3.89
C GLU A 21 2.65 19.13 4.25
N THR A 22 3.12 17.94 4.63
CA THR A 22 4.49 17.72 5.10
C THR A 22 4.93 16.27 4.92
N ARG A 23 6.22 16.01 5.05
CA ARG A 23 6.78 14.65 5.00
C ARG A 23 6.49 13.91 6.31
N THR A 24 5.82 12.78 6.20
CA THR A 24 5.46 11.93 7.35
C THR A 24 5.79 10.47 7.07
N SER A 25 5.97 9.69 8.13
CA SER A 25 6.00 8.24 7.99
C SER A 25 4.64 7.73 7.48
N HIS A 26 4.68 6.81 6.52
CA HIS A 26 3.55 6.11 5.97
C HIS A 26 3.81 4.62 5.97
N ASP A 27 2.84 3.83 6.43
CA ASP A 27 2.84 2.39 6.22
C ASP A 27 2.45 2.11 4.76
N VAL A 28 3.32 1.42 4.03
CA VAL A 28 3.13 1.12 2.62
C VAL A 28 2.89 -0.38 2.46
N SER A 29 1.92 -0.76 1.65
CA SER A 29 1.63 -2.15 1.32
C SER A 29 1.24 -2.29 -0.14
N ILE A 30 1.33 -3.51 -0.68
CA ILE A 30 0.84 -3.82 -2.02
C ILE A 30 -0.38 -4.72 -1.87
N GLU A 31 -1.52 -4.24 -2.36
CA GLU A 31 -2.76 -5.01 -2.42
C GLU A 31 -3.04 -5.43 -3.87
N ILE A 32 -3.34 -6.70 -4.11
CA ILE A 32 -3.79 -7.18 -5.42
C ILE A 32 -5.32 -7.15 -5.45
N LYS A 33 -5.93 -6.27 -6.26
CA LYS A 33 -7.38 -6.19 -6.43
C LYS A 33 -7.81 -6.76 -7.78
N THR A 34 -9.01 -7.33 -7.84
CA THR A 34 -9.59 -7.81 -9.09
C THR A 34 -10.58 -6.78 -9.62
N GLU A 35 -10.28 -6.14 -10.75
CA GLU A 35 -11.14 -5.09 -11.32
C GLU A 35 -12.25 -5.63 -12.24
N SER A 36 -12.15 -6.86 -12.75
CA SER A 36 -13.14 -7.37 -13.71
C SER A 36 -14.37 -8.01 -13.06
N ARG A 37 -15.54 -7.52 -13.48
CA ARG A 37 -16.87 -8.07 -13.13
C ARG A 37 -17.39 -9.15 -14.10
N LYS A 38 -16.72 -9.38 -15.23
CA LYS A 38 -17.12 -10.38 -16.25
C LYS A 38 -16.42 -11.72 -16.01
N ARG A 39 -17.20 -12.81 -15.93
CA ARG A 39 -16.75 -14.16 -15.55
C ARG A 39 -15.60 -14.72 -16.40
N GLU A 40 -15.48 -14.32 -17.66
CA GLU A 40 -14.57 -14.96 -18.63
C GLU A 40 -13.11 -14.49 -18.54
N ASN A 41 -12.78 -13.41 -17.82
CA ASN A 41 -11.42 -12.87 -17.75
C ASN A 41 -10.94 -12.47 -16.33
N ARG A 42 -11.60 -12.95 -15.26
CA ARG A 42 -11.29 -12.56 -13.86
C ARG A 42 -9.85 -12.78 -13.40
N GLN A 43 -9.19 -13.78 -13.97
CA GLN A 43 -7.81 -14.14 -13.63
C GLN A 43 -6.76 -13.22 -14.30
N PHE A 44 -7.13 -12.49 -15.36
CA PHE A 44 -6.26 -11.54 -16.07
C PHE A 44 -6.42 -10.08 -15.62
N SER A 45 -7.35 -9.78 -14.70
CA SER A 45 -7.58 -8.40 -14.21
C SER A 45 -7.21 -8.23 -12.74
N ARG A 46 -6.19 -8.99 -12.29
CA ARG A 46 -5.60 -8.82 -10.96
C ARG A 46 -4.53 -7.75 -11.07
N GLU A 47 -4.73 -6.66 -10.35
CA GLU A 47 -3.92 -5.47 -10.50
C GLU A 47 -3.29 -5.10 -9.16
N PRO A 48 -1.98 -4.82 -9.13
CA PRO A 48 -1.31 -4.34 -7.93
C PRO A 48 -1.64 -2.87 -7.68
N TYR A 49 -2.00 -2.58 -6.43
CA TYR A 49 -2.16 -1.24 -5.90
C TYR A 49 -1.12 -1.02 -4.82
N ARG A 50 -0.37 0.06 -4.93
CA ARG A 50 0.39 0.61 -3.81
C ARG A 50 -0.60 1.29 -2.89
N VAL A 51 -0.73 0.76 -1.68
CA VAL A 51 -1.57 1.32 -0.64
C VAL A 51 -0.69 1.97 0.40
N THR A 52 -0.94 3.24 0.72
CA THR A 52 -0.20 3.99 1.72
C THR A 52 -1.14 4.48 2.79
N GLN A 53 -0.68 4.47 4.04
CA GLN A 53 -1.39 5.03 5.17
C GLN A 53 -0.48 5.90 6.00
N CYS A 54 -0.83 7.19 6.15
CA CYS A 54 -0.08 8.10 6.98
C CYS A 54 -0.18 7.67 8.45
N THR A 55 0.95 7.44 9.11
CA THR A 55 0.96 7.07 10.53
C THR A 55 0.66 8.27 11.45
N ARG A 56 0.72 9.50 10.91
CA ARG A 56 0.43 10.75 11.64
C ARG A 56 -1.05 11.12 11.64
N CYS A 57 -1.69 11.17 10.47
CA CYS A 57 -3.10 11.59 10.34
C CYS A 57 -4.06 10.46 9.97
N GLY A 58 -3.56 9.29 9.57
CA GLY A 58 -4.37 8.15 9.17
C GLY A 58 -4.85 8.15 7.71
N ASP A 59 -4.52 9.18 6.92
CA ASP A 59 -4.91 9.29 5.51
C ASP A 59 -4.45 8.06 4.72
N LYS A 60 -5.40 7.36 4.10
CA LYS A 60 -5.15 6.13 3.34
C LYS A 60 -5.37 6.39 1.86
N ARG A 61 -4.40 6.01 1.04
CA ARG A 61 -4.45 6.15 -0.42
C ARG A 61 -4.13 4.83 -1.10
N SER A 62 -4.71 4.61 -2.27
CA SER A 62 -4.37 3.47 -3.12
C SER A 62 -4.11 3.94 -4.53
N GLN A 63 -2.94 3.63 -5.06
CA GLN A 63 -2.50 3.97 -6.39
C GLN A 63 -2.28 2.68 -7.19
N ARG A 64 -2.93 2.55 -8.36
CA ARG A 64 -2.70 1.44 -9.29
C ARG A 64 -1.26 1.52 -9.81
N MET A 65 -0.55 0.40 -9.80
CA MET A 65 0.88 0.37 -10.19
C MET A 65 1.11 0.02 -11.66
N ASN A 66 0.06 -0.36 -12.40
CA ASN A 66 0.15 -0.79 -13.80
C ASN A 66 0.00 0.35 -14.82
N ASP A 67 -0.23 1.59 -14.39
CA ASP A 67 -0.30 2.74 -15.31
C ASP A 67 1.12 3.17 -15.68
N ALA A 68 1.69 2.51 -16.70
CA ALA A 68 2.94 2.86 -17.37
C ALA A 68 2.71 3.84 -18.53
#